data_AF-A0A5S4URQ3-F1
#
_entry.id   AF-A0A5S4URQ3-F1
#
_cell.length_a   1.000
_cell.length_b   1.000
_cell.length_c   1.000
_cell.angle_alpha   90.00
_cell.angle_beta   90.00
_cell.angle_gamma   90.00
#
_symmetry.space_group_name_H-M   'P 1'
#
loop_
_entity.id
_entity.type
_entity.pdbx_description
1 polymer ?
#
loop_
_entity_poly.entity_id
_entity_poly.type
_entity_poly.pdbx_seq_one_letter_code
_entity_poly.pdbx_strand_id
1 'polypeptide(L)' 'MIETAKANGLEPSNYLQYLLDHIADANTLEKLEALLPWNKPKAD' A
#
# COMPACT_ATOMS: atom_id res chain seq x y z
N MET A 1 -7.23 -4.58 -5.46
CA MET A 1 -6.30 -4.17 -4.37
C MET A 1 -5.24 -5.23 -4.10
N ILE A 2 -5.59 -6.44 -3.63
CA ILE A 2 -4.58 -7.50 -3.37
C ILE A 2 -3.94 -8.03 -4.67
N GLU A 3 -4.74 -8.37 -5.68
CA GLU A 3 -4.21 -8.79 -6.99
C GLU A 3 -3.44 -7.66 -7.70
N THR A 4 -3.79 -6.40 -7.44
CA THR A 4 -3.05 -5.21 -7.91
C THR A 4 -1.70 -5.07 -7.21
N ALA A 5 -1.60 -5.38 -5.92
CA ALA A 5 -0.35 -5.39 -5.18
C ALA A 5 0.60 -6.48 -5.70
N LYS A 6 0.08 -7.68 -5.98
CA LYS A 6 0.85 -8.76 -6.63
C LYS A 6 1.38 -8.33 -7.99
N ALA A 7 0.54 -7.72 -8.83
CA ALA A 7 0.94 -7.22 -10.14
C ALA A 7 2.03 -6.13 -10.08
N ASN A 8 2.18 -5.44 -8.94
CA ASN A 8 3.23 -4.46 -8.69
C ASN A 8 4.48 -5.06 -7.99
N GLY A 9 4.55 -6.37 -7.80
CA GLY A 9 5.68 -7.04 -7.15
C GLY A 9 5.67 -6.93 -5.63
N LEU A 10 4.51 -6.60 -5.03
CA LEU A 10 4.36 -6.55 -3.59
C LEU A 10 3.82 -7.88 -3.07
N GLU A 11 4.50 -8.41 -2.06
CA GLU A 11 3.96 -9.51 -1.25
C GLU A 11 2.65 -9.06 -0.56
N PRO A 12 1.52 -9.76 -0.80
CA PRO A 12 0.19 -9.36 -0.29
C PRO A 12 0.12 -9.13 1.21
N SER A 13 0.76 -9.99 1.99
CA SER A 13 0.79 -9.92 3.45
C SER A 13 1.52 -8.66 3.92
N ASN A 14 2.68 -8.36 3.33
CA ASN A 14 3.47 -7.18 3.65
C ASN A 14 2.75 -5.88 3.27
N TYR A 15 2.03 -5.88 2.14
CA TYR A 15 1.20 -4.74 1.75
C TYR A 15 0.02 -4.55 2.71
N LEU A 16 -0.65 -5.63 3.12
CA LEU A 16 -1.77 -5.55 4.06
C LEU A 16 -1.31 -5.05 5.44
N GLN A 17 -0.19 -5.54 5.95
CA GLN A 17 0.38 -5.06 7.22
C GLN A 17 0.70 -3.56 7.13
N TYR A 18 1.42 -3.14 6.09
CA TYR A 18 1.74 -1.73 5.85
C TYR A 18 0.48 -0.85 5.79
N LEU A 19 -0.55 -1.31 5.08
CA LEU A 19 -1.81 -0.57 4.98
C LEU A 19 -2.45 -0.40 6.37
N LEU A 20 -2.54 -1.48 7.15
CA LEU A 20 -3.14 -1.44 8.49
C LEU A 20 -2.37 -0.53 9.45
N ASP A 21 -1.05 -0.49 9.34
CA ASP A 21 -0.19 0.33 10.21
C ASP A 21 -0.35 1.84 9.95
N HIS A 22 -0.71 2.24 8.72
CA HIS A 22 -0.70 3.66 8.30
C HIS A 22 -2.09 4.23 7.96
N ILE A 23 -3.11 3.39 7.80
CA ILE A 23 -4.45 3.84 7.37
C ILE A 23 -5.12 4.78 8.38
N ALA A 24 -4.83 4.63 9.67
CA ALA A 24 -5.37 5.49 10.73
C ALA A 24 -4.90 6.95 10.59
N ASP A 25 -3.70 7.18 10.05
CA ASP A 25 -3.10 8.51 9.90
C ASP A 25 -3.41 9.17 8.53
N ALA A 26 -4.02 8.42 7.61
CA ALA A 26 -4.35 8.84 6.26
C ALA A 26 -5.65 9.66 6.19
N ASN A 27 -5.65 10.81 6.85
CA ASN A 27 -6.81 11.70 6.97
C ASN A 27 -6.98 12.72 5.82
N THR A 28 -6.15 12.64 4.78
CA THR A 28 -6.30 13.43 3.55
C THR A 28 -6.27 12.54 2.33
N LEU A 29 -6.77 13.05 1.21
CA LEU A 29 -6.75 12.31 -0.05
C LEU A 29 -5.32 11.96 -0.47
N GLU A 30 -4.37 12.91 -0.41
CA GLU A 30 -2.98 12.61 -0.79
C GLU A 30 -2.36 11.52 0.10
N LYS A 31 -2.63 11.52 1.40
CA LYS A 31 -2.11 10.50 2.31
C LYS A 31 -2.72 9.13 2.02
N LEU A 32 -4.01 9.07 1.69
CA LEU A 32 -4.67 7.84 1.30
C LEU A 32 -4.11 7.30 -0.02
N GLU A 33 -3.89 8.18 -1.00
CA GLU A 33 -3.30 7.81 -2.29
C GLU A 33 -1.87 7.27 -2.13
N ALA A 34 -1.08 7.82 -1.22
CA ALA A 34 0.27 7.32 -0.93
C ALA A 34 0.27 5.88 -0.39
N LEU A 35 -0.83 5.40 0.18
CA LEU A 35 -0.96 4.01 0.64
C LEU A 35 -1.32 3.02 -0.47
N LEU A 36 -1.63 3.50 -1.68
CA LEU A 36 -2.04 2.65 -2.79
C LEU A 36 -0.86 1.84 -3.34
N PRO A 37 -1.12 0.62 -3.83
CA PRO A 37 -0.06 -0.36 -4.12
C PRO A 37 0.83 0.01 -5.30
N TRP A 38 0.42 0.97 -6.15
CA TRP A 38 1.22 1.50 -7.26
C TRP A 38 2.11 2.69 -6.87
N ASN A 39 1.88 3.29 -5.70
CA ASN A 39 2.70 4.38 -5.17
C ASN A 39 3.78 3.89 -4.20
N LYS A 40 3.75 2.61 -3.81
CA LYS A 40 4.80 2.00 -3.00
C LYS A 40 6.01 1.69 -3.88
N PRO A 41 7.23 2.13 -3.53
CA PRO A 41 8.44 1.65 -4.20
C PRO A 41 8.53 0.13 -4.03
N LYS A 42 8.95 -0.56 -5.10
CA LYS A 42 9.24 -2.00 -5.04
C LYS A 42 10.33 -2.19 -3.98
N ALA A 43 10.13 -3.15 -3.09
CA ALA A 43 11.21 -3.56 -2.19
C ALA A 43 12.28 -4.21 -3.07
N ASP A 44 13.53 -3.74 -2.94
CA ASP A 44 14.71 -4.33 -3.60
C ASP A 44 14.90 -5.81 -3.19
#